data_AF-A0A9E5EDA7-F1
#
_entry.id   AF-A0A9E5EDA7-F1
#
_cell.length_a   1.000
_cell.length_b   1.000
_cell.length_c   1.000
_cell.angle_alpha   90.00
_cell.angle_beta   90.00
_cell.angle_gamma   90.00
#
_symmetry.space_group_name_H-M   'P 1'
#
loop_
_entity.id
_entity.type
_entity.pdbx_description
1 polymer ?
#
loop_
_entity_poly.entity_id
_entity_poly.type
_entity_poly.pdbx_seq_one_letter_code
_entity_poly.pdbx_strand_id
1 'polypeptide(L)'
;MRTTQPSSSRQLHLEGAFAAALAVADPKKIVPEYLAKIFPAGNLPQGRCLVVGAGKASAAMASALEAYAKTHWPDTPIDGLVITRYG
;
A
#
# COMPACT_ATOMS: atom_id res chain seq x y z
N MET A 1 16.53 -41.72 18.40
CA MET A 1 15.15 -41.53 17.95
C MET A 1 14.85 -40.04 17.86
N ARG A 2 14.82 -39.45 16.65
CA ARG A 2 14.39 -38.05 16.46
C ARG A 2 12.86 -38.01 16.55
N THR A 3 12.34 -37.36 17.57
CA THR A 3 10.91 -37.12 17.74
C THR A 3 10.43 -36.10 16.71
N THR A 4 9.75 -36.57 15.66
CA THR A 4 9.00 -35.72 14.73
C THR A 4 7.71 -35.22 15.39
N GLN A 5 7.79 -34.09 16.10
CA GLN A 5 6.64 -33.31 16.59
C GLN A 5 6.03 -32.47 15.42
N PRO A 6 4.71 -32.22 15.44
CA PRO A 6 3.85 -32.13 14.26
C PRO A 6 4.10 -30.86 13.43
N SER A 7 3.99 -31.00 12.12
CA SER A 7 4.15 -29.92 11.14
C SER A 7 3.15 -28.76 11.32
N SER A 8 1.98 -29.00 11.91
CA SER A 8 0.85 -28.06 11.92
C SER A 8 1.06 -26.79 12.76
N SER A 9 1.62 -26.88 13.98
CA SER A 9 1.79 -25.70 14.84
C SER A 9 2.87 -24.74 14.32
N ARG A 10 3.97 -25.28 13.80
CA ARG A 10 5.00 -24.48 13.11
C ARG A 10 4.47 -23.86 11.83
N GLN A 11 3.72 -24.62 11.04
CA GLN A 11 3.10 -24.13 9.82
C GLN A 11 2.14 -22.97 10.10
N LEU A 12 1.26 -23.10 11.10
CA LEU A 12 0.36 -22.02 11.51
C LEU A 12 1.10 -20.75 11.94
N HIS A 13 2.18 -20.86 12.71
CA HIS A 13 2.97 -19.68 13.09
C HIS A 13 3.64 -19.00 11.90
N LEU A 14 4.17 -19.78 10.94
CA LEU A 14 4.82 -19.24 9.74
C LEU A 14 3.81 -18.60 8.79
N GLU A 15 2.67 -19.25 8.56
CA GLU A 15 1.58 -18.69 7.76
C GLU A 15 1.02 -17.42 8.38
N GLY A 16 0.85 -17.39 9.72
CA GLY A 16 0.45 -16.20 10.46
C GLY A 16 1.45 -15.05 10.33
N ALA A 17 2.74 -15.33 10.50
CA ALA A 17 3.79 -14.32 10.31
C ALA A 17 3.84 -13.80 8.86
N PHE A 18 3.70 -14.70 7.88
CA PHE A 18 3.66 -14.34 6.46
C PHE A 18 2.44 -13.47 6.12
N ALA A 19 1.24 -13.85 6.59
CA ALA A 19 0.03 -13.08 6.39
C ALA A 19 0.13 -11.68 7.03
N ALA A 20 0.71 -11.58 8.22
CA ALA A 20 0.97 -10.30 8.87
C ALA A 20 1.93 -9.42 8.05
N ALA A 21 3.02 -10.00 7.51
CA ALA A 21 3.97 -9.27 6.67
C ALA A 21 3.31 -8.77 5.36
N LEU A 22 2.52 -9.61 4.69
CA LEU A 22 1.75 -9.20 3.52
C LEU A 22 0.74 -8.09 3.83
N ALA A 23 0.06 -8.20 4.98
CA ALA A 23 -0.92 -7.21 5.39
C ALA A 23 -0.31 -5.83 5.61
N VAL A 24 0.95 -5.73 6.06
CA VAL A 24 1.66 -4.45 6.21
C VAL A 24 2.16 -3.93 4.85
N ALA A 25 2.55 -4.83 3.95
CA ALA A 25 3.07 -4.48 2.62
C ALA A 25 1.98 -4.13 1.58
N ASP A 26 0.69 -4.32 1.90
CA ASP A 26 -0.42 -4.04 0.99
C ASP A 26 -0.47 -2.53 0.63
N PRO A 27 -0.33 -2.17 -0.67
CA PRO A 27 -0.45 -0.79 -1.14
C PRO A 27 -1.72 -0.07 -0.64
N LYS A 28 -2.84 -0.78 -0.53
CA LYS A 28 -4.13 -0.22 -0.10
C LYS A 28 -4.12 0.21 1.38
N LYS A 29 -3.16 -0.27 2.17
CA LYS A 29 -3.00 0.11 3.58
C LYS A 29 -1.87 1.09 3.75
N ILE A 30 -0.68 0.75 3.23
CA ILE A 30 0.53 1.51 3.49
C ILE A 30 0.47 2.89 2.82
N VAL A 31 -0.09 3.02 1.62
CA VAL A 31 -0.15 4.31 0.92
C VAL A 31 -1.05 5.30 1.67
N PRO A 32 -2.33 5.01 1.96
CA PRO A 32 -3.18 5.90 2.77
C PRO A 32 -2.58 6.27 4.13
N GLU A 33 -1.96 5.31 4.83
CA GLU A 33 -1.37 5.55 6.15
C GLU A 33 -0.27 6.61 6.10
N TYR A 34 0.62 6.52 5.09
CA TYR A 34 1.68 7.50 4.93
C TYR A 34 1.20 8.82 4.35
N LEU A 35 0.22 8.82 3.44
CA LEU A 35 -0.37 10.07 2.96
C LEU A 35 -1.01 10.86 4.10
N ALA A 36 -1.73 10.20 5.02
CA ALA A 36 -2.30 10.85 6.20
C ALA A 36 -1.24 11.43 7.16
N LYS A 37 -0.06 10.82 7.24
CA LYS A 37 1.08 11.33 8.02
C LYS A 37 1.75 12.53 7.36
N ILE A 38 1.91 12.49 6.04
CA ILE A 38 2.55 13.56 5.25
C ILE A 38 1.61 14.77 5.13
N PHE A 39 0.32 14.52 4.97
CA PHE A 39 -0.75 15.50 4.78
C PHE A 39 -1.82 15.31 5.85
N PRO A 40 -1.57 15.77 7.09
CA PRO A 40 -2.56 15.70 8.18
C PRO A 40 -3.84 16.45 7.84
N ALA A 41 -4.90 16.23 8.62
CA ALA A 41 -6.20 16.86 8.41
C ALA A 41 -6.09 18.39 8.24
N GLY A 42 -6.56 18.90 7.10
CA GLY A 42 -6.51 20.31 6.73
C GLY A 42 -5.23 20.74 5.98
N ASN A 43 -4.24 19.86 5.85
CA ASN A 43 -3.01 20.11 5.09
C ASN A 43 -3.04 19.33 3.78
N LEU A 44 -3.73 19.90 2.78
CA LEU A 44 -3.86 19.34 1.43
C LEU A 44 -2.58 19.60 0.62
N PRO A 45 -2.26 18.77 -0.39
CA PRO A 45 -1.21 19.09 -1.35
C PRO A 45 -1.47 20.45 -2.00
N GLN A 46 -0.53 21.39 -1.85
CA GLN A 46 -0.66 22.74 -2.42
C GLN A 46 -0.05 22.80 -3.82
N GLY A 47 -0.71 23.53 -4.73
CA GLY A 47 -0.25 23.72 -6.09
C GLY A 47 -0.47 22.49 -6.97
N ARG A 48 0.43 22.27 -7.95
CA ARG A 48 0.30 21.19 -8.92
C ARG A 48 0.80 19.87 -8.31
N CYS A 49 -0.11 18.92 -8.11
CA CYS A 49 0.21 17.58 -7.63
C CYS A 49 0.45 16.63 -8.82
N LEU A 50 1.65 16.05 -8.90
CA LEU A 50 2.01 15.05 -9.91
C LEU A 50 2.40 13.73 -9.26
N VAL A 51 1.73 12.65 -9.68
CA VAL A 51 2.04 11.28 -9.25
C VAL A 51 2.87 10.58 -10.31
N VAL A 52 4.07 10.16 -9.94
CA VAL A 52 4.96 9.37 -10.81
C VAL A 52 5.29 8.05 -10.13
N GLY A 53 5.27 6.96 -10.89
CA GLY A 53 5.55 5.63 -10.34
C GLY A 53 6.10 4.68 -11.38
N ALA A 54 7.06 3.86 -10.97
CA ALA A 54 7.61 2.80 -11.80
C ALA A 54 7.81 1.54 -10.95
N GLY A 55 7.39 0.40 -11.48
CA GLY A 55 7.60 -0.89 -10.83
C GLY A 55 6.37 -1.78 -10.80
N LYS A 56 6.53 -3.00 -10.29
CA LYS A 56 5.48 -4.04 -10.33
C LYS A 56 4.20 -3.64 -9.59
N ALA A 57 4.33 -2.87 -8.51
CA ALA A 57 3.21 -2.44 -7.68
C ALA A 57 2.75 -1.00 -7.98
N SER A 58 3.35 -0.30 -8.96
CA SER A 58 3.10 1.14 -9.19
C SER A 58 1.63 1.43 -9.48
N ALA A 59 0.98 0.61 -10.31
CA ALA A 59 -0.44 0.73 -10.61
C ALA A 59 -1.33 0.55 -9.37
N ALA A 60 -1.02 -0.43 -8.51
CA ALA A 60 -1.77 -0.65 -7.27
C ALA A 60 -1.57 0.49 -6.26
N MET A 61 -0.34 1.02 -6.15
CA MET A 61 -0.04 2.17 -5.29
C MET A 61 -0.72 3.45 -5.78
N ALA A 62 -0.72 3.72 -7.09
CA ALA A 62 -1.42 4.86 -7.67
C ALA A 62 -2.92 4.78 -7.44
N SER A 63 -3.52 3.60 -7.66
CA SER A 63 -4.95 3.38 -7.38
C SER A 63 -5.30 3.63 -5.90
N ALA A 64 -4.44 3.20 -4.97
CA ALA A 64 -4.63 3.47 -3.54
C ALA A 64 -4.53 4.97 -3.21
N LEU A 65 -3.60 5.69 -3.83
CA LEU A 65 -3.47 7.15 -3.69
C LEU A 65 -4.71 7.86 -4.24
N GLU A 66 -5.16 7.52 -5.45
CA GLU A 66 -6.35 8.12 -6.07
C GLU A 66 -7.60 7.90 -5.21
N ALA A 67 -7.79 6.70 -4.68
CA ALA A 67 -8.91 6.39 -3.79
C ALA A 67 -8.85 7.25 -2.51
N TYR A 68 -7.67 7.37 -1.90
CA TYR A 68 -7.48 8.22 -0.73
C TYR A 68 -7.76 9.69 -1.02
N ALA A 69 -7.21 10.21 -2.13
CA ALA A 69 -7.37 11.59 -2.55
C ALA A 69 -8.83 11.95 -2.85
N LYS A 70 -9.59 11.06 -3.50
CA LYS A 70 -11.04 11.30 -3.74
C LYS A 70 -11.83 11.53 -2.45
N THR A 71 -11.45 10.84 -1.36
CA THR A 71 -12.15 10.97 -0.07
C THR A 71 -11.68 12.16 0.74
N HIS A 72 -10.38 12.47 0.73
CA HIS A 72 -9.81 13.48 1.63
C HIS A 72 -9.55 14.82 0.95
N TRP A 73 -9.30 14.82 -0.36
CA TRP A 73 -8.83 15.95 -1.17
C TRP A 73 -9.69 16.13 -2.43
N PRO A 74 -11.02 16.25 -2.33
CA PRO A 74 -11.93 16.22 -3.48
C PRO A 74 -11.67 17.32 -4.51
N ASP A 75 -11.19 18.49 -4.05
CA ASP A 75 -10.95 19.67 -4.90
C ASP A 75 -9.49 19.78 -5.37
N THR A 76 -8.63 18.82 -5.01
CA THR A 76 -7.20 18.88 -5.38
C THR A 76 -7.00 18.24 -6.74
N PRO A 77 -6.51 18.99 -7.76
CA PRO A 77 -6.19 18.42 -9.05
C PRO A 77 -4.94 17.55 -8.95
N ILE A 78 -5.09 16.27 -9.29
CA ILE A 78 -4.01 15.28 -9.28
C ILE A 78 -3.90 14.69 -10.68
N ASP A 79 -2.73 14.88 -11.28
CA ASP A 79 -2.36 14.27 -12.55
C ASP A 79 -1.18 13.32 -12.33
N GLY A 80 -0.93 12.41 -13.26
CA GLY A 80 0.22 11.51 -13.12
C GLY A 80 0.38 10.49 -14.22
N LEU A 81 1.50 9.79 -14.13
CA LEU A 81 1.80 8.64 -14.98
C LEU A 81 2.51 7.56 -14.15
N VAL A 82 2.02 6.34 -14.28
CA VAL A 82 2.69 5.16 -13.73
C VAL A 82 3.01 4.14 -14.81
N ILE A 83 4.16 3.50 -14.66
CA ILE A 83 4.63 2.44 -15.54
C ILE A 83 4.71 1.15 -14.70
N THR A 84 4.05 0.10 -15.16
CA THR A 84 4.15 -1.25 -14.59
C THR A 84 4.41 -2.26 -15.71
N ARG A 85 4.69 -3.51 -15.32
CA ARG A 85 4.81 -4.62 -16.27
C ARG A 85 3.46 -4.91 -16.93
N TYR A 86 3.50 -5.56 -18.08
CA TYR A 86 2.34 -6.30 -18.56
C TYR A 86 2.00 -7.41 -17.56
N GLY A 87 0.70 -7.57 -17.28
CA GLY A 87 0.15 -8.49 -16.27
C GLY A 87 0.69 -9.90 -16.40
#